data_AF-A0AA49GI70-F1
#
_entry.id   AF-A0AA49GI70-F1
#
_cell.length_a   1.000
_cell.length_b   1.000
_cell.length_c   1.000
_cell.angle_alpha   90.00
_cell.angle_beta   90.00
_cell.angle_gamma   90.00
#
_symmetry.space_group_name_H-M   'P 1'
#
loop_
_entity.id
_entity.type
_entity.pdbx_description
1 polymer ?
#
loop_
_entity_poly.entity_id
_entity_poly.type
_entity_poly.pdbx_seq_one_letter_code
_entity_poly.pdbx_strand_id
1 'polypeptide(L)' 'MSKKAVKPQTKQELANAYGVSTRTLTNWIAPFKEQIGKRLGHTYTPKQVQIIYELIGEPLNAEEEK' A
#
# COMPACT_ATOMS: atom_id res chain seq x y z
N MET A 1 7.83 -16.11 -8.26
CA MET A 1 7.08 -14.95 -7.71
C MET A 1 5.64 -15.39 -7.50
N SER A 2 5.27 -15.85 -6.30
CA SER A 2 3.90 -16.27 -6.02
C SER A 2 3.01 -15.03 -6.06
N LYS A 3 2.01 -15.00 -6.97
CA LYS A 3 1.06 -13.88 -7.08
C LYS A 3 0.15 -13.89 -5.85
N LYS A 4 0.57 -13.28 -4.74
CA LYS A 4 -0.35 -12.89 -3.66
C LYS A 4 -1.39 -11.97 -4.30
N ALA A 5 -2.65 -12.40 -4.31
CA ALA A 5 -3.75 -11.61 -4.84
C ALA A 5 -4.05 -10.48 -3.86
N VAL A 6 -3.37 -9.34 -4.02
CA VAL A 6 -3.56 -8.19 -3.14
C VAL A 6 -4.86 -7.49 -3.53
N LYS A 7 -5.75 -7.25 -2.54
CA LYS A 7 -6.99 -6.52 -2.76
C LYS A 7 -6.66 -5.03 -3.04
N PRO A 8 -7.46 -4.31 -3.84
CA PRO A 8 -7.35 -2.86 -3.92
C PRO A 8 -7.56 -2.26 -2.53
N GLN A 9 -6.66 -1.38 -2.10
CA GLN A 9 -6.71 -0.77 -0.78
C GLN A 9 -6.72 0.75 -0.86
N THR A 10 -7.50 1.38 0.00
CA THR A 10 -7.44 2.81 0.24
C THR A 10 -6.16 3.19 0.98
N LYS A 11 -5.85 4.48 0.94
CA LYS A 11 -4.75 5.04 1.75
C LYS A 11 -4.96 4.84 3.26
N GLN A 12 -6.21 4.84 3.72
CA GLN A 12 -6.52 4.61 5.13
C GLN A 12 -6.27 3.15 5.52
N GLU A 13 -6.73 2.20 4.72
CA GLU A 13 -6.48 0.77 4.97
C GLU A 13 -4.98 0.45 4.97
N LEU A 14 -4.21 1.00 4.02
CA LEU A 14 -2.77 0.84 4.03
C LEU A 14 -2.14 1.43 5.30
N ALA A 15 -2.52 2.66 5.67
CA ALA A 15 -1.95 3.31 6.84
C ALA A 15 -2.25 2.50 8.12
N ASN A 16 -3.48 1.98 8.24
CA ASN A 16 -3.91 1.11 9.33
C ASN A 16 -3.12 -0.22 9.34
N ALA A 17 -2.87 -0.83 8.18
CA ALA A 17 -2.10 -2.07 8.08
C ALA A 17 -0.65 -1.90 8.57
N TYR A 18 -0.05 -0.74 8.32
CA TYR A 18 1.27 -0.37 8.86
C TYR A 18 1.23 0.19 10.29
N GLY A 19 0.05 0.39 10.87
CA GLY A 19 -0.10 1.02 12.19
C GLY A 19 0.33 2.49 12.24
N VAL A 20 0.33 3.19 11.10
CA VAL A 20 0.78 4.59 10.98
C VAL A 20 -0.36 5.51 10.55
N SER A 21 -0.16 6.81 10.73
CA SER A 21 -1.10 7.80 10.20
C SER A 21 -1.05 7.86 8.67
N THR A 22 -2.16 8.25 8.02
CA THR A 22 -2.19 8.45 6.57
C THR A 22 -1.19 9.50 6.08
N ARG A 23 -0.83 10.47 6.92
CA ARG A 23 0.20 11.48 6.65
C ARG A 23 1.59 10.86 6.65
N THR A 24 1.88 10.01 7.63
CA THR A 24 3.13 9.24 7.68
C THR A 24 3.28 8.36 6.44
N LEU A 25 2.25 7.58 6.09
CA LEU A 25 2.26 6.76 4.89
C LEU A 25 2.48 7.61 3.62
N THR A 26 1.85 8.78 3.54
CA THR A 26 2.03 9.69 2.38
C THR A 26 3.49 10.14 2.26
N ASN A 27 4.17 10.42 3.36
CA ASN A 27 5.59 10.80 3.34
C ASN A 27 6.48 9.62 2.94
N TRP A 28 6.15 8.40 3.34
CA TRP A 28 6.92 7.20 2.97
C TRP A 28 6.81 6.88 1.48
N ILE A 29 5.63 7.03 0.89
CA ILE A 29 5.41 6.75 -0.54
C ILE A 29 5.75 7.94 -1.46
N ALA A 30 5.88 9.16 -0.91
CA ALA A 30 6.22 10.36 -1.67
C ALA A 30 7.48 10.22 -2.54
N PRO A 31 8.62 9.71 -2.04
CA PRO A 31 9.82 9.50 -2.87
C PRO A 31 9.63 8.46 -3.98
N PHE A 32 8.64 7.58 -3.86
CA PHE A 32 8.38 6.49 -4.82
C PHE A 32 7.15 6.73 -5.69
N LYS A 33 6.60 7.96 -5.68
CA LYS A 33 5.36 8.29 -6.40
C LYS A 33 5.45 8.00 -7.90
N GLU A 34 6.62 8.13 -8.51
CA GLU A 34 6.85 7.78 -9.92
C GLU A 34 6.74 6.28 -10.17
N GLN A 35 7.27 5.45 -9.27
CA GLN A 35 7.22 3.98 -9.39
C GLN A 35 5.80 3.42 -9.14
N ILE A 36 5.10 3.98 -8.15
CA ILE A 36 3.71 3.61 -7.84
C ILE A 36 2.75 4.11 -8.94
N GLY A 37 3.11 5.22 -9.59
CA GLY A 37 2.30 5.85 -10.63
C GLY A 37 1.15 6.71 -10.07
N LYS A 38 0.35 7.27 -10.98
CA LYS A 38 -0.74 8.18 -10.63
C LYS A 38 -1.87 7.41 -9.94
N ARG A 39 -2.29 7.89 -8.76
CA ARG A 39 -3.51 7.42 -8.13
C ARG A 39 -4.72 7.93 -8.92
N LEU A 40 -5.47 7.01 -9.52
CA LEU A 40 -6.71 7.29 -10.23
C LEU A 40 -7.88 6.87 -9.34
N GLY A 41 -8.44 7.83 -8.59
CA GLY A 41 -9.59 7.61 -7.70
C GLY A 41 -9.25 7.46 -6.21
N HIS A 42 -10.17 6.84 -5.46
CA HIS A 42 -10.09 6.73 -4.00
C HIS A 42 -9.24 5.56 -3.49
N THR A 43 -8.93 4.58 -4.33
CA THR A 43 -8.16 3.37 -3.96
C THR A 43 -6.88 3.25 -4.77
N TYR A 44 -5.90 2.54 -4.22
CA TYR A 44 -4.77 2.03 -4.98
C TYR A 44 -5.18 0.73 -5.66
N THR A 45 -4.80 0.57 -6.92
CA THR A 45 -5.02 -0.69 -7.62
C THR A 45 -4.17 -1.82 -7.00
N PRO A 46 -4.54 -3.11 -7.15
CA PRO A 46 -3.75 -4.23 -6.65
C PRO A 46 -2.26 -4.16 -6.99
N LYS A 47 -1.93 -3.74 -8.21
CA LYS A 47 -0.54 -3.56 -8.66
C LYS A 47 0.17 -2.44 -7.90
N GLN A 48 -0.51 -1.33 -7.65
CA GLN A 48 0.05 -0.22 -6.89
C GLN A 48 0.31 -0.61 -5.44
N VAL A 49 -0.61 -1.35 -4.83
CA VAL A 49 -0.42 -1.87 -3.49
C VAL A 49 0.78 -2.82 -3.44
N GLN A 50 0.89 -3.72 -4.41
CA GLN A 50 2.02 -4.64 -4.49
C GLN A 50 3.37 -3.90 -4.58
N ILE A 51 3.45 -2.88 -5.44
CA ILE A 51 4.64 -2.03 -5.56
C ILE A 51 4.94 -1.33 -4.22
N ILE A 52 3.93 -0.83 -3.51
CA ILE A 52 4.12 -0.21 -2.20
C ILE A 52 4.73 -1.24 -1.23
N TYR A 53 4.20 -2.46 -1.17
CA TYR A 53 4.72 -3.52 -0.30
C TYR A 53 6.16 -3.93 -0.66
N GLU A 54 6.50 -3.95 -1.94
CA GLU A 54 7.86 -4.21 -2.41
C GLU A 54 8.85 -3.09 -2.03
N LEU A 55 8.39 -1.83 -1.99
CA LEU A 55 9.25 -0.66 -1.74
C LEU A 55 9.46 -0.34 -0.26
N ILE A 56 8.40 -0.41 0.54
CA ILE A 56 8.44 -0.03 1.97
C ILE A 56 8.33 -1.24 2.91
N GLY A 57 8.21 -2.46 2.37
CA GLY A 57 8.05 -3.72 3.10
C GLY A 57 6.59 -4.14 3.27
N GLU A 58 6.32 -5.44 3.48
CA GLU A 58 4.97 -5.93 3.77
C GLU A 58 4.51 -5.44 5.16
N PRO A 59 3.25 -4.97 5.31
CA PRO A 59 2.74 -4.52 6.60
C PRO A 59 2.53 -5.71 7.54
N LEU A 60 2.82 -5.50 8.83
CA LEU A 60 2.72 -6.54 9.87
C LEU A 60 1.30 -7.12 10.00
N ASN A 61 0.27 -6.32 9.70
CA ASN A 61 -1.12 -6.71 9.86
C ASN A 61 -1.81 -7.10 8.54
N ALA A 62 -1.08 -7.37 7.45
CA ALA A 62 -1.69 -7.79 6.18
C ALA A 62 -2.29 -9.21 6.21
N GLU A 63 -1.96 -10.02 7.23
CA GLU A 63 -2.30 -11.44 7.30
C GLU A 63 -3.26 -11.80 8.46
N GLU A 64 -4.02 -10.84 8.98
CA GLU A 64 -5.12 -11.11 9.92
C GLU A 64 -6.49 -10.79 9.30
N GLU A 65 -6.86 -11.55 8.26
CA GLU A 65 -8.27 -11.81 7.98
C GLU A 65 -8.49 -13.31 8.25
N LYS A 66 -8.95 -13.59 9.47
CA LYS A 66 -9.25 -14.93 10.00
C LYS A 66 -10.51 -15.50 9.37
#